data_AF-A0A259E7Y5-F1
#
_entry.id   AF-A0A259E7Y5-F1
#
_cell.length_a   1.000
_cell.length_b   1.000
_cell.length_c   1.000
_cell.angle_alpha   90.00
_cell.angle_beta   90.00
_cell.angle_gamma   90.00
#
_symmetry.space_group_name_H-M   'P 1'
#
loop_
_entity.id
_entity.type
_entity.pdbx_description
1 polymer ?
#
loop_
_entity_poly.entity_id
_entity_poly.type
_entity_poly.pdbx_seq_one_letter_code
_entity_poly.pdbx_strand_id
1 'polypeptide(L)' 'MLRGLAACALSTGLAARAAQETGPQVIRVNIPGPHLLPFLPVELITRLGIDQALGVQLAIRYLPSGILAL' A
#
# COMPACT_ATOMS: atom_id res chain seq x y z
N MET A 1 25.11 22.69 -44.24
CA MET A 1 24.02 22.95 -43.26
C MET A 1 23.99 21.79 -42.29
N LEU A 2 24.51 21.99 -41.09
CA LEU A 2 24.87 20.96 -40.10
C LEU A 2 23.88 21.03 -38.93
N ARG A 3 22.79 20.26 -38.95
CA ARG A 3 21.86 20.14 -37.80
C ARG A 3 21.20 18.77 -37.80
N GLY A 4 21.58 17.92 -36.85
CA GLY A 4 20.90 16.64 -36.64
C GLY A 4 21.65 15.67 -35.75
N LEU A 5 22.19 16.12 -34.61
CA LEU A 5 22.90 15.25 -33.67
C LEU A 5 22.68 15.75 -32.24
N ALA A 6 21.44 15.62 -31.75
CA ALA A 6 21.09 16.01 -30.38
C ALA A 6 19.81 15.33 -29.87
N ALA A 7 19.72 13.98 -29.91
CA ALA A 7 18.49 13.32 -29.46
C ALA A 7 18.64 11.96 -28.75
N CYS A 8 19.83 11.54 -28.28
CA CYS A 8 19.96 10.24 -27.61
C CYS A 8 20.66 10.24 -26.24
N ALA A 9 20.74 11.38 -25.54
CA ALA A 9 21.42 11.47 -24.24
C ALA A 9 20.46 11.63 -23.04
N LEU A 10 19.21 11.18 -23.14
CA LEU A 10 18.20 11.33 -22.06
C LEU A 10 17.73 10.02 -21.42
N SER A 11 18.33 8.87 -21.78
CA SER A 11 17.89 7.56 -21.29
C SER A 11 18.64 7.04 -20.05
N THR A 12 19.49 7.83 -19.38
CA THR A 12 20.26 7.41 -18.19
C THR A 12 19.69 7.85 -16.84
N GLY A 13 18.44 8.33 -16.77
CA GLY A 13 17.91 9.00 -15.56
C GLY A 13 16.75 8.34 -14.80
N LEU A 14 16.02 7.39 -15.37
CA LEU A 14 14.84 6.76 -14.74
C LEU A 14 15.04 5.24 -14.87
N ALA A 15 15.38 4.46 -13.84
CA ALA A 15 14.50 4.19 -12.71
C ALA A 15 15.27 3.50 -11.56
N ALA A 16 16.51 3.94 -11.27
CA ALA A 16 17.21 3.54 -10.04
C ALA A 16 16.74 4.43 -8.87
N ARG A 17 15.44 4.42 -8.57
CA ARG A 17 14.90 4.88 -7.29
C ARG A 17 14.16 3.73 -6.63
N ALA A 18 14.89 2.64 -6.39
CA ALA A 18 14.71 1.86 -5.19
C ALA A 18 15.23 2.70 -4.00
N ALA A 19 14.59 3.84 -3.75
CA ALA A 19 14.76 4.51 -2.48
C ALA A 19 14.13 3.55 -1.48
N GLN A 20 14.95 2.98 -0.60
CA GLN A 20 14.46 2.38 0.63
C GLN A 20 13.50 3.39 1.26
N GLU A 21 12.21 3.08 1.21
CA GLU A 21 11.19 3.91 1.82
C GLU A 21 11.44 3.88 3.33
N THR A 22 12.00 4.96 3.86
CA THR A 22 12.05 5.27 5.30
C THR A 22 10.65 5.65 5.81
N GLY A 23 9.63 4.90 5.38
CA GLY A 23 8.24 5.03 5.81
C GLY A 23 7.85 3.83 6.67
N PRO A 24 6.81 3.95 7.51
CA PRO A 24 6.29 2.81 8.25
C PRO A 24 5.92 1.70 7.28
N GLN A 25 6.32 0.47 7.59
CA GLN A 25 6.00 -0.68 6.76
C GLN A 25 4.48 -0.85 6.67
N VAL A 26 3.93 -0.76 5.45
CA VAL A 26 2.48 -0.83 5.24
C VAL A 26 2.04 -2.27 5.04
N ILE A 27 1.15 -2.76 5.90
CA ILE A 27 0.46 -4.04 5.77
C ILE A 27 -0.94 -3.78 5.22
N ARG A 28 -1.31 -4.40 4.11
CA ARG A 28 -2.62 -4.22 3.47
C ARG A 28 -3.48 -5.45 3.67
N VAL A 29 -4.68 -5.27 4.21
CA VAL A 29 -5.64 -6.36 4.44
C VAL A 29 -6.97 -6.03 3.77
N ASN A 30 -7.54 -7.01 3.09
CA ASN A 30 -8.86 -6.90 2.49
C ASN A 30 -9.89 -7.62 3.37
N ILE A 31 -11.01 -6.96 3.70
CA ILE A 31 -12.10 -7.60 4.45
C ILE A 31 -13.48 -7.37 3.77
N PRO A 32 -14.43 -8.32 3.91
CA PRO A 32 -15.79 -8.29 3.32
C PRO A 32 -16.63 -7.03 3.52
N GLY A 33 -16.39 -6.28 4.59
CA GLY A 33 -17.21 -5.15 4.97
C GLY A 33 -16.88 -4.69 6.39
N PRO A 34 -17.30 -3.47 6.77
CA PRO A 34 -17.06 -2.93 8.09
C PRO A 34 -17.95 -3.59 9.15
N HIS A 35 -17.44 -3.67 10.37
CA HIS A 35 -18.15 -4.00 11.61
C HIS A 35 -18.74 -5.42 11.66
N LEU A 36 -18.25 -6.31 10.80
CA LEU A 36 -18.60 -7.72 10.84
C LEU A 36 -17.92 -8.37 12.04
N LEU A 37 -18.68 -9.08 12.87
CA LEU A 37 -18.17 -9.73 14.10
C LEU A 37 -16.86 -10.52 13.87
N PRO A 38 -16.70 -11.31 12.79
CA PRO A 38 -15.45 -12.06 12.56
C PRO A 38 -14.23 -11.17 12.29
N PHE A 39 -14.43 -9.94 11.85
CA PHE A 39 -13.38 -9.01 11.44
C PHE A 39 -13.14 -7.87 12.44
N LEU A 40 -13.92 -7.81 13.52
CA LEU A 40 -13.73 -6.84 14.60
C LEU A 40 -12.29 -6.83 15.16
N PRO A 41 -11.62 -7.98 15.41
CA PRO A 41 -10.24 -7.94 15.90
C PRO A 41 -9.29 -7.19 14.96
N VAL A 42 -9.46 -7.36 13.64
CA VAL A 42 -8.63 -6.69 12.63
C VAL A 42 -8.90 -5.19 12.60
N GLU A 43 -10.16 -4.77 12.68
CA GLU A 43 -10.52 -3.35 12.79
C GLU A 43 -10.03 -2.70 14.08
N LEU A 44 -10.00 -3.45 15.18
CA LEU A 44 -9.52 -2.94 16.47
C LEU A 44 -8.02 -2.66 16.47
N ILE A 45 -7.22 -3.35 15.65
CA ILE A 45 -5.78 -3.10 15.54
C ILE A 45 -5.50 -1.64 15.20
N THR A 46 -6.16 -1.12 14.17
CA THR A 46 -5.99 0.29 13.75
C THR A 46 -6.65 1.26 14.73
N ARG A 47 -7.85 0.95 15.23
CA ARG A 47 -8.58 1.84 16.16
C ARG A 47 -7.87 2.01 17.51
N LEU A 48 -7.17 0.99 17.97
CA LEU A 48 -6.41 1.00 19.22
C LEU A 48 -4.95 1.44 19.03
N GLY A 49 -4.52 1.71 17.78
CA GLY A 49 -3.15 2.12 17.45
C GLY A 49 -2.11 1.01 17.67
N ILE A 50 -2.52 -0.26 17.63
CA ILE A 50 -1.62 -1.41 17.83
C ILE A 50 -0.61 -1.52 16.69
N ASP A 51 -1.02 -1.23 15.46
CA ASP A 51 -0.13 -1.18 14.30
C ASP A 51 0.99 -0.15 14.50
N GLN A 52 0.63 1.06 14.91
CA GLN A 52 1.58 2.15 15.14
C GLN A 52 2.57 1.83 16.27
N ALA A 53 2.09 1.18 17.35
CA ALA A 53 2.94 0.71 18.44
C ALA A 53 3.99 -0.34 17.99
N LEU A 54 3.70 -1.04 16.88
CA LEU A 54 4.59 -2.03 16.26
C LEU A 54 5.45 -1.44 15.12
N GLY A 55 5.36 -0.13 14.87
CA GLY A 55 6.11 0.54 13.79
C GLY A 55 5.63 0.21 12.38
N VAL A 56 4.40 -0.31 12.26
CA VAL A 56 3.78 -0.66 10.97
C VAL A 56 2.50 0.14 10.78
N GLN A 57 2.05 0.28 9.53
CA GLN A 57 0.75 0.87 9.22
C GLN A 57 -0.18 -0.22 8.67
N LEU A 58 -1.29 -0.50 9.35
CA LEU A 58 -2.30 -1.42 8.84
C LEU A 58 -3.33 -0.65 8.00
N ALA A 59 -3.38 -0.94 6.70
CA ALA A 59 -4.35 -0.38 5.77
C ALA A 59 -5.45 -1.40 5.44
N ILE A 60 -6.69 -1.10 5.86
CA ILE A 60 -7.85 -1.95 5.61
C ILE A 60 -8.57 -1.47 4.36
N ARG A 61 -8.81 -2.39 3.42
CA ARG A 61 -9.68 -2.18 2.25
C ARG A 61 -10.92 -3.05 2.38
N TYR A 62 -12.09 -2.41 2.34
CA TYR A 62 -13.35 -3.11 2.27
C TYR A 62 -13.62 -3.57 0.84
N LEU A 63 -13.90 -4.85 0.67
CA LEU A 63 -14.31 -5.45 -0.60
C LEU A 63 -15.71 -6.04 -0.39
N PRO A 64 -16.70 -5.75 -1.24
CA PRO A 64 -18.01 -6.37 -1.13
C PRO A 64 -17.87 -7.90 -1.20
N SER A 65 -18.21 -8.60 -0.12
CA SER A 65 -18.19 -10.07 -0.14
C SER A 65 -19.33 -10.60 -1.00
N GLY A 66 -19.00 -11.21 -2.14
CA GLY A 66 -19.92 -12.05 -2.91
C GLY A 66 -20.11 -13.45 -2.31
N ILE A 67 -19.50 -13.75 -1.16
CA ILE A 67 -19.59 -15.04 -0.49
C ILE A 67 -20.58 -14.90 0.66
N LEU A 68 -21.79 -15.43 0.47
CA LEU A 68 -22.71 -15.78 1.54
C LEU A 68 -21.95 -16.69 2.52
N ALA A 69 -21.64 -16.19 3.71
CA ALA A 69 -21.15 -17.04 4.78
C ALA A 69 -22.27 -18.04 5.11
N LEU A 70 -21.99 -19.32 4.88
CA LEU A 70 -22.87 -20.48 5.06
C LEU A 70 -23.47 -20.55 6.47
#